data_AF-A0A3M1SY03-F1
#
_entry.id   AF-A0A3M1SY03-F1
#
_cell.length_a   1.000
_cell.length_b   1.000
_cell.length_c   1.000
_cell.angle_alpha   90.00
_cell.angle_beta   90.00
_cell.angle_gamma   90.00
#
_symmetry.space_group_name_H-M   'P 1'
#
loop_
_entity.id
_entity.type
_entity.pdbx_description
1 polymer ?
#
loop_
_entity_poly.entity_id
_entity_poly.type
_entity_poly.pdbx_seq_one_letter_code
_entity_poly.pdbx_strand_id
1 'polypeptide(L)'
;MKPWGNVIVVLGLGLAAAGCGFSDGGPDWAKGAVGGSVGSSVGGGGGTVDYLHDVKPLLQGCVGCHSTMATNYPLSSGLADDMADYNATVAQLDTTTPDNSNLLLYASNNGVNHTGGGPWPQGSAEYDLILQWIADGTLFDSGTGGGGGGGGGTFPANPVYADIKVHLQSCATTGCHATATGYRLTLNLTDDAADHASTLNWIDLGAPSNSLLLRKATQQAGHPLKVFDVGSTPYDQLLTWISQGAPLN
;
A
#
# COMPACT_ATOMS: atom_id res chain seq x y z
N MET A 1 0.94 -79.77 17.11
CA MET A 1 1.70 -79.88 15.85
C MET A 1 0.74 -79.72 14.67
N LYS A 2 0.75 -78.56 14.02
CA LYS A 2 0.20 -78.23 12.69
C LYS A 2 0.50 -76.74 12.41
N PRO A 3 0.59 -76.30 11.15
CA PRO A 3 1.73 -75.51 10.69
C PRO A 3 1.39 -74.06 10.36
N TRP A 4 2.47 -73.32 10.14
CA TRP A 4 2.56 -71.94 9.71
C TRP A 4 2.28 -71.78 8.22
N GLY A 5 1.72 -70.62 7.84
CA GLY A 5 1.64 -70.15 6.46
C GLY A 5 0.93 -68.80 6.38
N ASN A 6 1.68 -67.70 6.53
CA ASN A 6 1.17 -66.33 6.33
C ASN A 6 1.35 -65.94 4.86
N VAL A 7 0.24 -65.62 4.19
CA VAL A 7 0.21 -64.97 2.87
C VAL A 7 0.00 -63.47 3.10
N ILE A 8 0.90 -62.64 2.58
CA ILE A 8 0.74 -61.18 2.53
C ILE A 8 -0.03 -60.86 1.24
N VAL A 9 -1.22 -60.27 1.38
CA VAL A 9 -1.97 -59.64 0.29
C VAL A 9 -1.87 -58.14 0.47
N VAL A 10 -1.22 -57.46 -0.46
CA VAL A 10 -1.27 -55.99 -0.59
C VAL A 10 -2.45 -55.67 -1.52
N LEU A 11 -3.56 -55.20 -0.94
CA LEU A 11 -4.65 -54.59 -1.69
C LEU A 11 -4.39 -53.07 -1.76
N GLY A 12 -3.94 -52.62 -2.92
CA GLY A 12 -3.91 -51.20 -3.26
C GLY A 12 -5.32 -50.68 -3.48
N LEU A 13 -5.75 -49.76 -2.62
CA LEU A 13 -7.00 -49.02 -2.76
C LEU A 13 -6.72 -47.78 -3.61
N GLY A 14 -7.01 -47.85 -4.91
CA GLY A 14 -6.94 -46.73 -5.85
C GLY A 14 -8.34 -46.18 -6.12
N LEU A 15 -8.55 -44.94 -5.66
CA LEU A 15 -9.79 -44.17 -5.65
C LEU A 15 -10.32 -43.88 -7.06
N ALA A 16 -11.65 -43.93 -7.21
CA ALA A 16 -12.38 -43.59 -8.44
C ALA A 16 -12.41 -42.08 -8.71
N ALA A 17 -12.25 -41.69 -9.97
CA ALA A 17 -12.57 -40.36 -10.47
C ALA A 17 -13.72 -40.47 -11.50
N ALA A 18 -14.89 -39.95 -11.10
CA ALA A 18 -15.96 -39.49 -11.99
C ALA A 18 -15.85 -37.95 -12.03
N GLY A 19 -16.13 -37.18 -13.07
CA GLY A 19 -16.59 -37.42 -14.43
C GLY A 19 -16.90 -36.03 -15.04
N CYS A 20 -16.80 -35.94 -16.38
CA CYS A 20 -17.52 -35.07 -17.32
C CYS A 20 -17.67 -33.53 -17.10
N GLY A 21 -17.04 -32.77 -18.01
CA GLY A 21 -17.72 -31.92 -19.00
C GLY A 21 -17.95 -30.43 -18.65
N PHE A 22 -17.36 -29.53 -19.45
CA PHE A 22 -17.87 -28.17 -19.64
C PHE A 22 -17.70 -27.76 -21.11
N SER A 23 -18.81 -27.35 -21.71
CA SER A 23 -18.92 -26.68 -23.01
C SER A 23 -19.34 -25.23 -22.78
N ASP A 24 -18.67 -24.33 -23.52
CA ASP A 24 -19.13 -23.09 -24.16
C ASP A 24 -20.16 -22.18 -23.46
N GLY A 25 -19.75 -20.93 -23.20
CA GLY A 25 -20.67 -19.84 -22.87
C GLY A 25 -20.01 -18.60 -22.24
N GLY A 26 -19.17 -17.88 -22.99
CA GLY A 26 -18.75 -16.53 -22.60
C GLY A 26 -19.75 -15.48 -23.11
N PRO A 27 -20.16 -14.47 -22.32
CA PRO A 27 -21.03 -13.41 -22.81
C PRO A 27 -20.25 -12.35 -23.61
N ASP A 28 -20.66 -12.19 -24.87
CA ASP A 28 -20.46 -11.04 -25.73
C ASP A 28 -20.98 -9.75 -25.07
N TRP A 29 -20.11 -8.76 -24.85
CA TRP A 29 -20.53 -7.37 -24.55
C TRP A 29 -20.02 -6.34 -25.58
N ALA A 30 -19.55 -6.79 -26.74
CA ALA A 30 -19.20 -5.91 -27.85
C ALA A 30 -20.17 -6.09 -29.03
N LYS A 31 -21.29 -5.33 -29.04
CA LYS A 31 -21.89 -4.65 -30.22
C LYS A 31 -23.23 -3.94 -29.89
N GLY A 32 -23.14 -2.60 -29.81
CA GLY A 32 -24.04 -1.66 -30.50
C GLY A 32 -25.35 -1.21 -29.84
N ALA A 33 -25.33 -0.01 -29.24
CA ALA A 33 -26.45 0.93 -29.33
C ALA A 33 -25.93 2.38 -29.35
N VAL A 34 -26.47 3.15 -30.29
CA VAL A 34 -26.20 4.56 -30.58
C VAL A 34 -27.19 5.40 -29.79
N GLY A 35 -26.74 6.43 -29.07
CA GLY A 35 -27.63 7.40 -28.39
C GLY A 35 -26.91 8.15 -27.28
N GLY A 36 -26.58 9.41 -27.52
CA GLY A 36 -25.67 10.19 -26.68
C GLY A 36 -26.20 10.59 -25.29
N SER A 37 -25.25 10.74 -24.37
CA SER A 37 -25.23 11.74 -23.30
C SER A 37 -23.78 11.89 -22.87
N VAL A 38 -23.27 13.12 -22.89
CA VAL A 38 -21.92 13.49 -22.45
C VAL A 38 -21.78 13.22 -20.94
N GLY A 39 -21.04 12.18 -20.59
CA GLY A 39 -20.54 11.93 -19.24
C GLY A 39 -19.07 11.57 -19.36
N SER A 40 -18.20 12.38 -18.75
CA SER A 40 -16.74 12.18 -18.75
C SER A 40 -16.40 10.79 -18.22
N SER A 41 -16.00 9.91 -19.13
CA SER A 41 -15.29 8.68 -18.80
C SER A 41 -13.91 9.04 -18.28
N VAL A 42 -13.68 8.87 -16.98
CA VAL A 42 -12.33 8.70 -16.44
C VAL A 42 -11.77 7.45 -17.12
N GLY A 43 -10.69 7.63 -17.88
CA GLY A 43 -10.10 6.59 -18.70
C GLY A 43 -9.47 5.51 -17.82
N GLY A 44 -9.99 4.29 -17.92
CA GLY A 44 -9.35 3.09 -17.39
C GLY A 44 -8.07 2.78 -18.15
N GLY A 45 -6.95 3.25 -17.63
CA GLY A 45 -5.68 2.54 -17.73
C GLY A 45 -5.57 1.68 -16.46
N GLY A 46 -5.31 0.38 -16.60
CA GLY A 46 -5.05 -0.53 -15.48
C GLY A 46 -3.72 -0.24 -14.80
N GLY A 47 -3.54 0.99 -14.32
CA GLY A 47 -2.47 1.41 -13.44
C GLY A 47 -2.81 1.04 -12.00
N THR A 48 -1.77 0.89 -11.22
CA THR A 48 -1.85 0.69 -9.77
C THR A 48 -2.41 1.95 -9.12
N VAL A 49 -3.33 1.81 -8.16
CA VAL A 49 -3.92 2.94 -7.44
C VAL A 49 -2.98 3.38 -6.32
N ASP A 50 -2.76 4.68 -6.14
CA ASP A 50 -1.98 5.22 -5.03
C ASP A 50 -2.60 6.42 -4.31
N TYR A 51 -2.03 6.70 -3.15
CA TYR A 51 -2.58 7.70 -2.27
C TYR A 51 -2.49 9.10 -2.85
N LEU A 52 -1.33 9.52 -3.34
CA LEU A 52 -1.10 10.90 -3.76
C LEU A 52 -1.95 11.29 -4.97
N HIS A 53 -2.08 10.39 -5.95
CA HIS A 53 -2.71 10.70 -7.23
C HIS A 53 -4.19 10.36 -7.27
N ASP A 54 -4.62 9.31 -6.56
CA ASP A 54 -5.98 8.79 -6.69
C ASP A 54 -6.82 9.00 -5.43
N VAL A 55 -6.28 8.69 -4.24
CA VAL A 55 -7.05 8.74 -2.98
C VAL A 55 -7.13 10.14 -2.40
N LYS A 56 -6.01 10.85 -2.33
CA LYS A 56 -5.90 12.19 -1.72
C LYS A 56 -6.86 13.19 -2.38
N PRO A 57 -7.05 13.23 -3.72
CA PRO A 57 -8.07 14.09 -4.31
C PRO A 57 -9.49 13.80 -3.84
N LEU A 58 -9.85 12.54 -3.56
CA LEU A 58 -11.18 12.19 -3.05
C LEU A 58 -11.41 12.75 -1.64
N LEU A 59 -10.36 12.85 -0.83
CA LEU A 59 -10.41 13.34 0.55
C LEU A 59 -10.70 14.85 0.67
N GLN A 60 -10.66 15.61 -0.43
CA GLN A 60 -10.91 17.06 -0.42
C GLN A 60 -12.27 17.42 0.19
N GLY A 61 -13.30 16.59 -0.04
CA GLY A 61 -14.62 16.77 0.57
C GLY A 61 -14.66 16.53 2.09
N CYS A 62 -13.68 15.81 2.64
CA CYS A 62 -13.62 15.44 4.06
C CYS A 62 -12.89 16.51 4.90
N VAL A 63 -11.93 17.20 4.32
CA VAL A 63 -10.95 18.05 5.01
C VAL A 63 -11.59 19.19 5.80
N GLY A 64 -12.66 19.81 5.31
CA GLY A 64 -13.28 20.96 5.98
C GLY A 64 -13.69 20.66 7.43
N CYS A 65 -14.15 19.44 7.67
CA CYS A 65 -14.50 18.93 8.98
C CYS A 65 -13.30 18.29 9.69
N HIS A 66 -12.56 17.42 9.00
CA HIS A 66 -11.51 16.62 9.60
C HIS A 66 -10.21 17.38 9.93
N SER A 67 -10.05 18.61 9.45
CA SER A 67 -8.90 19.47 9.79
C SER A 67 -9.07 20.37 11.00
N THR A 68 -10.29 20.52 11.48
CA THR A 68 -10.60 21.46 12.58
C THR A 68 -11.27 20.79 13.77
N MET A 69 -11.85 19.61 13.56
CA MET A 69 -12.53 18.86 14.61
C MET A 69 -11.58 17.85 15.25
N ALA A 70 -11.69 17.69 16.57
CA ALA A 70 -11.05 16.59 17.28
C ALA A 70 -11.77 15.29 16.93
N THR A 71 -11.27 14.58 15.92
CA THR A 71 -11.78 13.27 15.49
C THR A 71 -10.66 12.23 15.60
N ASN A 72 -11.04 10.95 15.54
CA ASN A 72 -10.07 9.85 15.42
C ASN A 72 -9.51 9.70 13.99
N TYR A 73 -9.85 10.62 13.08
CA TYR A 73 -9.34 10.69 11.72
C TYR A 73 -8.95 12.14 11.38
N PRO A 74 -7.87 12.66 11.98
CA PRO A 74 -7.42 14.03 11.74
C PRO A 74 -6.78 14.13 10.35
N LEU A 75 -7.21 15.13 9.59
CA LEU A 75 -6.57 15.52 8.33
C LEU A 75 -5.91 16.89 8.50
N SER A 76 -4.82 17.14 7.80
CA SER A 76 -4.16 18.44 7.75
C SER A 76 -5.03 19.44 6.98
N SER A 77 -4.89 20.72 7.31
CA SER A 77 -5.63 21.78 6.61
C SER A 77 -5.24 21.79 5.13
N GLY A 78 -6.24 21.62 4.25
CA GLY A 78 -6.05 21.58 2.80
C GLY A 78 -5.31 20.34 2.28
N LEU A 79 -5.14 19.29 3.09
CA LEU A 79 -4.27 18.15 2.78
C LEU A 79 -2.81 18.56 2.49
N ALA A 80 -2.29 19.49 3.27
CA ALA A 80 -0.95 20.06 3.11
C ALA A 80 0.18 19.16 3.66
N ASP A 81 -0.15 18.17 4.49
CA ASP A 81 0.80 17.18 5.02
C ASP A 81 0.41 15.78 4.56
N ASP A 82 0.85 15.46 3.34
CA ASP A 82 0.53 14.24 2.61
C ASP A 82 0.77 12.98 3.42
N MET A 83 1.84 12.95 4.21
CA MET A 83 2.21 11.79 4.99
C MET A 83 1.38 11.68 6.26
N ALA A 84 1.11 12.78 6.96
CA ALA A 84 0.18 12.77 8.09
C ALA A 84 -1.22 12.32 7.65
N ASP A 85 -1.68 12.82 6.51
CA ASP A 85 -3.00 12.50 5.95
C ASP A 85 -3.09 11.05 5.47
N TYR A 86 -2.06 10.56 4.79
CA TYR A 86 -1.96 9.15 4.42
C TYR A 86 -2.02 8.25 5.65
N ASN A 87 -1.19 8.50 6.66
CA ASN A 87 -1.15 7.68 7.87
C ASN A 87 -2.49 7.70 8.62
N ALA A 88 -3.14 8.87 8.70
CA ALA A 88 -4.46 8.99 9.29
C ALA A 88 -5.52 8.20 8.48
N THR A 89 -5.41 8.20 7.15
CA THR A 89 -6.31 7.48 6.24
C THR A 89 -6.14 5.97 6.39
N VAL A 90 -4.89 5.49 6.33
CA VAL A 90 -4.55 4.06 6.50
C VAL A 90 -4.99 3.53 7.86
N ALA A 91 -4.91 4.35 8.92
CA ALA A 91 -5.38 3.97 10.24
C ALA A 91 -6.90 3.71 10.31
N GLN A 92 -7.68 4.13 9.30
CA GLN A 92 -9.12 3.84 9.21
C GLN A 92 -9.44 2.58 8.41
N LEU A 93 -8.44 1.88 7.89
CA LEU A 93 -8.63 0.76 6.97
C LEU A 93 -8.53 -0.59 7.69
N ASP A 94 -9.38 -1.52 7.27
CA ASP A 94 -9.24 -2.95 7.56
C ASP A 94 -8.71 -3.63 6.30
N THR A 95 -7.41 -3.93 6.26
CA THR A 95 -6.78 -4.56 5.09
C THR A 95 -7.11 -6.04 4.93
N THR A 96 -7.77 -6.65 5.92
CA THR A 96 -8.22 -8.05 5.85
C THR A 96 -9.63 -8.17 5.32
N THR A 97 -10.49 -7.21 5.70
CA THR A 97 -11.87 -7.11 5.25
C THR A 97 -12.15 -5.66 4.80
N PRO A 98 -11.71 -5.27 3.58
CA PRO A 98 -11.73 -3.88 3.13
C PRO A 98 -13.07 -3.17 3.31
N ASP A 99 -14.19 -3.83 3.01
CA ASP A 99 -15.54 -3.27 3.18
C ASP A 99 -15.90 -2.90 4.63
N ASN A 100 -15.22 -3.47 5.63
CA ASN A 100 -15.38 -3.15 7.05
C ASN A 100 -14.49 -1.98 7.52
N SER A 101 -13.70 -1.38 6.62
CA SER A 101 -12.90 -0.19 6.94
C SER A 101 -13.78 0.93 7.47
N ASN A 102 -13.42 1.54 8.60
CA ASN A 102 -14.13 2.70 9.13
C ASN A 102 -14.29 3.80 8.07
N LEU A 103 -13.25 4.04 7.26
CA LEU A 103 -13.31 5.00 6.15
C LEU A 103 -14.52 4.72 5.24
N LEU A 104 -14.69 3.47 4.80
CA LEU A 104 -15.76 3.07 3.89
C LEU A 104 -17.12 3.03 4.59
N LEU A 105 -17.20 2.56 5.83
CA LEU A 105 -18.46 2.53 6.59
C LEU A 105 -19.05 3.93 6.79
N TYR A 106 -18.22 4.89 7.23
CA TYR A 106 -18.66 6.27 7.41
C TYR A 106 -18.87 7.00 6.06
N ALA A 107 -17.97 6.84 5.09
CA ALA A 107 -18.09 7.54 3.80
C ALA A 107 -19.24 7.03 2.93
N SER A 108 -19.75 5.82 3.15
CA SER A 108 -20.93 5.28 2.47
C SER A 108 -22.22 5.39 3.28
N ASN A 109 -22.15 5.85 4.54
CA ASN A 109 -23.24 5.73 5.53
C ASN A 109 -23.77 4.28 5.67
N ASN A 110 -22.92 3.27 5.44
CA ASN A 110 -23.33 1.87 5.54
C ASN A 110 -23.37 1.42 7.00
N GLY A 111 -24.54 1.57 7.63
CA GLY A 111 -24.75 1.15 9.02
C GLY A 111 -24.12 2.06 10.06
N VAL A 112 -23.34 3.06 9.64
CA VAL A 112 -22.71 4.06 10.52
C VAL A 112 -23.02 5.46 9.98
N ASN A 113 -23.76 6.24 10.77
CA ASN A 113 -24.10 7.60 10.38
C ASN A 113 -22.91 8.55 10.54
N HIS A 114 -22.62 9.31 9.49
CA HIS A 114 -21.63 10.37 9.50
C HIS A 114 -22.30 11.74 9.34
N THR A 115 -21.92 12.73 10.16
CA THR A 115 -22.48 14.10 10.09
C THR A 115 -22.23 14.75 8.73
N GLY A 116 -21.11 14.44 8.07
CA GLY A 116 -20.80 14.89 6.72
C GLY A 116 -21.60 14.19 5.62
N GLY A 117 -22.47 13.25 5.97
CA GLY A 117 -23.17 12.37 5.03
C GLY A 117 -22.27 11.25 4.50
N GLY A 118 -22.78 10.54 3.50
CA GLY A 118 -22.12 9.43 2.83
C GLY A 118 -21.77 9.78 1.39
N PRO A 119 -20.67 10.51 1.13
CA PRO A 119 -20.30 10.97 -0.21
C PRO A 119 -19.88 9.83 -1.17
N TRP A 120 -19.54 8.64 -0.65
CA TRP A 120 -19.09 7.49 -1.44
C TRP A 120 -20.00 6.28 -1.19
N PRO A 121 -21.22 6.25 -1.76
CA PRO A 121 -22.11 5.10 -1.64
C PRO A 121 -21.43 3.79 -2.08
N GLN A 122 -21.85 2.65 -1.53
CA GLN A 122 -21.32 1.36 -1.97
C GLN A 122 -21.54 1.15 -3.48
N GLY A 123 -20.48 0.74 -4.17
CA GLY A 123 -20.45 0.59 -5.63
C GLY A 123 -20.31 1.90 -6.42
N SER A 124 -20.01 3.03 -5.75
CA SER A 124 -19.55 4.23 -6.44
C SER A 124 -18.09 4.08 -6.89
N ALA A 125 -17.69 4.89 -7.88
CA ALA A 125 -16.31 4.86 -8.38
C ALA A 125 -15.29 5.16 -7.28
N GLU A 126 -15.61 6.08 -6.36
CA GLU A 126 -14.77 6.44 -5.22
C GLU A 126 -14.65 5.27 -4.23
N TYR A 127 -15.77 4.59 -3.93
CA TYR A 127 -15.77 3.41 -3.05
C TYR A 127 -14.90 2.30 -3.63
N ASP A 128 -15.10 1.98 -4.90
CA ASP A 128 -14.36 0.93 -5.61
C ASP A 128 -12.87 1.27 -5.76
N LEU A 129 -12.52 2.56 -5.93
CA LEU A 129 -11.13 3.02 -5.98
C LEU A 129 -10.41 2.81 -4.64
N ILE A 130 -11.06 3.11 -3.52
CA ILE A 130 -10.48 2.84 -2.19
C ILE A 130 -10.30 1.34 -1.97
N LEU A 131 -11.27 0.51 -2.38
CA LEU A 131 -11.11 -0.95 -2.33
C LEU A 131 -9.92 -1.43 -3.15
N GLN A 132 -9.75 -0.90 -4.37
CA GLN A 132 -8.62 -1.23 -5.23
C GLN A 132 -7.29 -0.77 -4.60
N TRP A 133 -7.24 0.45 -4.05
CA TRP A 133 -6.06 0.94 -3.35
C TRP A 133 -5.67 0.07 -2.15
N ILE A 134 -6.65 -0.42 -1.38
CA ILE A 134 -6.39 -1.38 -0.29
C ILE A 134 -5.85 -2.70 -0.86
N ALA A 135 -6.45 -3.21 -1.93
CA ALA A 135 -6.01 -4.44 -2.60
C ALA A 135 -4.58 -4.33 -3.18
N ASP A 136 -4.20 -3.14 -3.65
CA ASP A 136 -2.86 -2.81 -4.16
C ASP A 136 -1.83 -2.62 -3.02
N GLY A 137 -2.25 -2.74 -1.76
CA GLY A 137 -1.37 -2.65 -0.60
C GLY A 137 -1.22 -1.25 -0.04
N THR A 138 -2.22 -0.38 -0.24
CA THR A 138 -2.29 0.99 0.28
C THR A 138 -1.07 1.82 -0.10
N LEU A 139 -0.69 1.81 -1.38
CA LEU A 139 0.54 2.45 -1.82
C LEU A 139 0.48 3.97 -1.60
N PHE A 140 1.53 4.55 -1.01
CA PHE A 140 1.61 5.99 -0.82
C PHE A 140 1.78 6.71 -2.17
N ASP A 141 2.67 6.18 -3.02
CA ASP A 141 2.93 6.66 -4.37
C ASP A 141 3.34 5.43 -5.20
N SER A 142 2.57 5.08 -6.23
CA SER A 142 2.81 3.88 -7.04
C SER A 142 3.88 4.11 -8.10
N GLY A 143 4.27 5.36 -8.37
CA GLY A 143 5.36 5.67 -9.28
C GLY A 143 5.19 5.14 -10.72
N THR A 144 4.00 4.73 -11.14
CA THR A 144 3.83 4.13 -12.47
C THR A 144 3.68 5.23 -13.54
N GLY A 145 4.57 5.38 -14.52
CA GLY A 145 5.67 4.48 -14.88
C GLY A 145 6.81 5.12 -15.66
N GLY A 146 7.84 4.29 -15.86
CA GLY A 146 9.03 4.61 -16.63
C GLY A 146 8.71 5.24 -17.98
N GLY A 147 9.12 6.48 -18.15
CA GLY A 147 8.95 7.22 -19.40
C GLY A 147 8.78 8.72 -19.19
N GLY A 148 9.82 9.39 -18.66
CA GLY A 148 10.09 10.81 -18.87
C GLY A 148 8.98 11.84 -18.65
N GLY A 149 9.09 12.58 -17.55
CA GLY A 149 8.81 14.03 -17.53
C GLY A 149 7.63 14.50 -16.68
N GLY A 150 7.95 15.15 -15.55
CA GLY A 150 7.17 16.19 -14.83
C GLY A 150 5.86 15.75 -14.18
N GLY A 151 5.61 15.91 -12.89
CA GLY A 151 6.23 16.63 -11.76
C GLY A 151 5.27 16.45 -10.56
N GLY A 152 5.67 16.56 -9.29
CA GLY A 152 6.71 17.43 -8.76
C GLY A 152 7.65 16.73 -7.80
N GLY A 153 8.92 17.14 -7.90
CA GLY A 153 10.05 16.54 -7.20
C GLY A 153 10.76 15.54 -8.09
N THR A 154 11.58 16.01 -9.05
CA THR A 154 12.63 15.14 -9.58
C THR A 154 13.51 14.75 -8.41
N PHE A 155 13.56 13.46 -8.09
CA PHE A 155 14.52 12.96 -7.12
C PHE A 155 15.92 13.42 -7.55
N PRO A 156 16.67 14.13 -6.69
CA PRO A 156 17.92 14.74 -7.09
C PRO A 156 18.92 13.67 -7.56
N ALA A 157 19.73 14.02 -8.57
CA ALA A 157 20.75 13.12 -9.10
C ALA A 157 21.79 12.72 -8.04
N ASN A 158 22.00 13.59 -7.05
CA ASN A 158 22.81 13.31 -5.86
C ASN A 158 21.93 13.49 -4.62
N PRO A 159 21.14 12.48 -4.24
CA PRO A 159 20.25 12.59 -3.10
C PRO A 159 21.01 12.56 -1.78
N VAL A 160 20.46 13.24 -0.80
CA VAL A 160 20.93 13.29 0.58
C VAL A 160 19.86 12.69 1.50
N TYR A 161 20.17 12.58 2.78
CA TYR A 161 19.24 11.97 3.75
C TYR A 161 17.87 12.66 3.76
N ALA A 162 17.84 13.99 3.61
CA ALA A 162 16.59 14.75 3.55
C ALA A 162 15.65 14.30 2.41
N ASP A 163 16.19 13.87 1.27
CA ASP A 163 15.40 13.44 0.11
C ASP A 163 14.73 12.08 0.33
N ILE A 164 15.34 11.20 1.13
CA ILE A 164 14.78 9.89 1.46
C ILE A 164 14.02 9.86 2.78
N LYS A 165 14.14 10.92 3.59
CA LYS A 165 13.50 11.05 4.91
C LYS A 165 12.00 10.80 4.84
N VAL A 166 11.35 11.30 3.79
CA VAL A 166 9.91 11.10 3.53
C VAL A 166 9.51 9.61 3.51
N HIS A 167 10.38 8.73 3.00
CA HIS A 167 10.13 7.28 2.93
C HIS A 167 10.33 6.58 4.28
N LEU A 168 11.05 7.21 5.20
CA LEU A 168 11.29 6.70 6.55
C LEU A 168 10.24 7.19 7.55
N GLN A 169 9.40 8.18 7.17
CA GLN A 169 8.46 8.83 8.08
C GLN A 169 7.45 7.84 8.68
N SER A 170 6.92 6.90 7.88
CA SER A 170 6.02 5.84 8.34
C SER A 170 6.70 4.84 9.27
N CYS A 171 8.02 4.66 9.16
CA CYS A 171 8.80 3.84 10.07
C CYS A 171 8.94 4.52 11.44
N ALA A 172 9.06 5.84 11.45
CA ALA A 172 9.36 6.68 12.61
C ALA A 172 8.14 7.04 13.48
N THR A 173 7.14 6.16 13.52
CA THR A 173 5.94 6.31 14.34
C THR A 173 6.05 5.58 15.69
N THR A 174 5.24 6.02 16.66
CA THR A 174 5.15 5.40 17.98
C THR A 174 4.68 3.96 17.86
N GLY A 175 5.35 3.04 18.55
CA GLY A 175 5.06 1.60 18.47
C GLY A 175 5.79 0.88 17.33
N CYS A 176 6.48 1.60 16.46
CA CYS A 176 7.40 1.05 15.47
C CYS A 176 8.84 1.49 15.80
N HIS A 177 9.49 2.25 14.93
CA HIS A 177 10.91 2.59 15.10
C HIS A 177 11.15 3.84 15.95
N ALA A 178 10.12 4.61 16.32
CA ALA A 178 10.27 5.72 17.28
C ALA A 178 10.63 5.25 18.71
N THR A 179 10.24 4.02 19.05
CA THR A 179 10.35 3.45 20.39
C THR A 179 11.08 2.11 20.44
N ALA A 180 11.37 1.49 19.29
CA ALA A 180 12.12 0.23 19.21
C ALA A 180 13.62 0.43 19.50
N THR A 181 14.26 -0.61 20.05
CA THR A 181 15.67 -0.57 20.49
C THR A 181 16.68 -0.99 19.43
N GLY A 182 16.24 -1.59 18.31
CA GLY A 182 17.12 -2.06 17.22
C GLY A 182 17.36 -0.98 16.16
N TYR A 183 16.47 -0.92 15.17
CA TYR A 183 16.41 0.22 14.27
C TYR A 183 15.59 1.32 14.95
N ARG A 184 16.27 2.36 15.42
CA ARG A 184 15.66 3.46 16.17
C ARG A 184 15.68 4.73 15.35
N LEU A 185 14.51 5.32 15.15
CA LEU A 185 14.33 6.63 14.57
C LEU A 185 13.78 7.55 15.66
N THR A 186 14.02 8.84 15.59
CA THR A 186 13.35 9.82 16.45
C THR A 186 11.90 9.92 16.01
N LEU A 187 11.01 10.21 16.96
CA LEU A 187 9.59 10.35 16.66
C LEU A 187 9.41 11.44 15.60
N ASN A 188 8.74 11.12 14.49
CA ASN A 188 8.52 12.02 13.35
C ASN A 188 9.81 12.52 12.68
N LEU A 189 10.93 11.82 12.86
CA LEU A 189 12.24 12.15 12.28
C LEU A 189 12.71 13.57 12.63
N THR A 190 12.64 13.94 13.89
CA THR A 190 13.03 15.27 14.39
C THR A 190 14.55 15.52 14.47
N ASP A 191 15.38 14.47 14.40
CA ASP A 191 16.85 14.58 14.48
C ASP A 191 17.51 13.82 13.32
N ASP A 192 17.76 14.53 12.22
CA ASP A 192 18.30 13.96 10.99
C ASP A 192 19.65 13.28 11.20
N ALA A 193 20.52 13.83 12.06
CA ALA A 193 21.83 13.26 12.30
C ALA A 193 21.74 11.93 13.07
N ALA A 194 20.89 11.87 14.10
CA ALA A 194 20.66 10.64 14.84
C ALA A 194 19.98 9.55 13.98
N ASP A 195 19.00 9.95 13.19
CA ASP A 195 18.20 9.03 12.36
C ASP A 195 19.00 8.49 11.17
N HIS A 196 19.81 9.36 10.56
CA HIS A 196 20.78 8.96 9.56
C HIS A 196 21.79 7.97 10.13
N ALA A 197 22.43 8.29 11.25
CA ALA A 197 23.40 7.42 11.89
C ALA A 197 22.79 6.05 12.26
N SER A 198 21.53 6.02 12.70
CA SER A 198 20.79 4.78 12.94
C SER A 198 20.59 4.00 11.64
N THR A 199 20.12 4.66 10.58
CA THR A 199 19.88 4.08 9.25
C THR A 199 21.15 3.47 8.65
N LEU A 200 22.32 4.09 8.85
CA LEU A 200 23.61 3.56 8.40
C LEU A 200 23.91 2.16 8.96
N ASN A 201 23.38 1.78 10.13
CA ASN A 201 23.57 0.44 10.70
C ASN A 201 22.73 -0.65 10.01
N TRP A 202 21.81 -0.27 9.12
CA TRP A 202 20.83 -1.16 8.48
C TRP A 202 21.00 -1.24 6.96
N ILE A 203 21.99 -0.55 6.42
CA ILE A 203 22.30 -0.54 4.99
C ILE A 203 23.65 -1.18 4.71
N ASP A 204 23.79 -1.73 3.52
CA ASP A 204 25.04 -2.30 3.01
C ASP A 204 25.51 -1.46 1.82
N LEU A 205 26.54 -0.64 2.04
CA LEU A 205 27.08 0.21 0.97
C LEU A 205 27.82 -0.59 -0.12
N GLY A 206 28.29 -1.80 0.18
CA GLY A 206 28.95 -2.68 -0.79
C GLY A 206 27.96 -3.48 -1.64
N ALA A 207 26.77 -3.74 -1.11
CA ALA A 207 25.66 -4.36 -1.82
C ALA A 207 24.34 -3.64 -1.47
N PRO A 208 24.07 -2.45 -2.05
CA PRO A 208 22.93 -1.61 -1.69
C PRO A 208 21.58 -2.33 -1.65
N SER A 209 21.29 -3.19 -2.62
CA SER A 209 20.04 -3.97 -2.68
C SER A 209 19.93 -5.05 -1.59
N ASN A 210 21.04 -5.46 -0.96
CA ASN A 210 21.06 -6.42 0.15
C ASN A 210 20.86 -5.76 1.54
N SER A 211 20.79 -4.43 1.59
CA SER A 211 20.52 -3.68 2.82
C SER A 211 19.33 -4.25 3.59
N LEU A 212 19.50 -4.48 4.89
CA LEU A 212 18.41 -4.97 5.75
C LEU A 212 17.22 -4.00 5.78
N LEU A 213 17.48 -2.70 5.69
CA LEU A 213 16.46 -1.66 5.53
C LEU A 213 15.51 -2.00 4.36
N LEU A 214 16.06 -2.15 3.15
CA LEU A 214 15.29 -2.44 1.94
C LEU A 214 14.59 -3.81 2.03
N ARG A 215 15.32 -4.84 2.46
CA ARG A 215 14.79 -6.21 2.53
C ARG A 215 13.66 -6.36 3.55
N LYS A 216 13.74 -5.67 4.69
CA LYS A 216 12.66 -5.69 5.70
C LYS A 216 11.47 -4.86 5.25
N ALA A 217 11.70 -3.67 4.71
CA ALA A 217 10.63 -2.81 4.20
C ALA A 217 9.83 -3.48 3.05
N THR A 218 10.48 -4.31 2.24
CA THR A 218 9.85 -5.10 1.17
C THR A 218 9.43 -6.51 1.58
N GLN A 219 9.51 -6.86 2.88
CA GLN A 219 9.23 -8.21 3.43
C GLN A 219 10.04 -9.37 2.84
N GLN A 220 11.14 -9.11 2.13
CA GLN A 220 12.14 -10.11 1.73
C GLN A 220 12.99 -10.63 2.91
N ALA A 221 12.84 -10.01 4.08
CA ALA A 221 13.34 -10.45 5.37
C ALA A 221 12.26 -10.19 6.43
N GLY A 222 12.29 -10.93 7.55
CA GLY A 222 11.24 -10.86 8.56
C GLY A 222 10.98 -9.44 9.08
N HIS A 223 9.79 -8.91 8.80
CA HIS A 223 9.27 -7.63 9.29
C HIS A 223 7.74 -7.77 9.36
N PRO A 224 7.07 -7.28 10.43
CA PRO A 224 5.64 -7.51 10.62
C PRO A 224 4.76 -6.90 9.52
N LEU A 225 5.28 -5.90 8.79
CA LEU A 225 4.54 -5.16 7.77
C LEU A 225 5.35 -5.06 6.49
N LYS A 226 4.67 -4.94 5.35
CA LYS A 226 5.29 -4.47 4.10
C LYS A 226 5.10 -2.96 4.04
N VAL A 227 6.18 -2.23 3.79
CA VAL A 227 6.16 -0.76 3.73
C VAL A 227 6.07 -0.29 2.28
N PHE A 228 6.78 -0.96 1.37
CA PHE A 228 6.74 -0.69 -0.07
C PHE A 228 7.17 -1.91 -0.89
N ASP A 229 7.00 -1.84 -2.20
CA ASP A 229 7.37 -2.87 -3.17
C ASP A 229 8.81 -2.75 -3.66
N VAL A 230 9.39 -3.88 -4.11
CA VAL A 230 10.67 -3.87 -4.82
C VAL A 230 10.47 -3.20 -6.17
N GLY A 231 11.33 -2.22 -6.51
CA GLY A 231 11.21 -1.45 -7.75
C GLY A 231 10.12 -0.37 -7.72
N SER A 232 9.51 -0.11 -6.56
CA SER A 232 8.70 1.08 -6.35
C SER A 232 9.58 2.34 -6.22
N THR A 233 9.01 3.52 -6.44
CA THR A 233 9.70 4.80 -6.23
C THR A 233 10.44 4.90 -4.88
N PRO A 234 9.82 4.63 -3.71
CA PRO A 234 10.54 4.70 -2.43
C PRO A 234 11.70 3.70 -2.35
N TYR A 235 11.53 2.49 -2.92
CA TYR A 235 12.60 1.50 -2.98
C TYR A 235 13.76 2.00 -3.84
N ASP A 236 13.49 2.47 -5.05
CA ASP A 236 14.52 2.90 -6.01
C ASP A 236 15.24 4.17 -5.53
N GLN A 237 14.53 5.09 -4.86
CA GLN A 237 15.11 6.30 -4.30
C GLN A 237 16.01 5.99 -3.09
N LEU A 238 15.58 5.11 -2.18
CA LEU A 238 16.43 4.61 -1.09
C LEU A 238 17.63 3.83 -1.65
N LEU A 239 17.43 2.96 -2.63
CA LEU A 239 18.50 2.19 -3.27
C LEU A 239 19.53 3.12 -3.92
N THR A 240 19.07 4.17 -4.62
CA THR A 240 19.94 5.18 -5.24
C THR A 240 20.75 5.91 -4.19
N TRP A 241 20.11 6.41 -3.12
CA TRP A 241 20.80 7.09 -2.03
C TRP A 241 21.85 6.21 -1.34
N ILE A 242 21.52 4.94 -1.04
CA ILE A 242 22.47 3.96 -0.48
C ILE A 242 23.64 3.73 -1.44
N SER A 243 23.36 3.57 -2.74
CA SER A 243 24.37 3.34 -3.77
C SER A 243 25.35 4.50 -3.93
N GLN A 244 24.96 5.71 -3.51
CA GLN A 244 25.81 6.90 -3.51
C GLN A 244 26.55 7.14 -2.19
N GLY A 245 26.58 6.14 -1.30
CA GLY A 245 27.26 6.23 -0.03
C GLY A 245 26.40 6.79 1.10
N ALA A 246 25.09 6.90 0.88
CA ALA A 246 24.12 7.36 1.87
C ALA A 246 24.51 8.71 2.52
N PRO A 247 24.75 9.78 1.75
CA PRO A 247 25.21 11.05 2.30
C PRO A 247 24.14 11.69 3.20
N LEU A 248 24.60 12.32 4.28
CA LEU A 248 23.73 13.13 5.15
C LEU A 248 23.33 14.44 4.48
N ASN A 249 24.28 15.12 3.80
CA ASN A 249 24.16 16.42 3.14
C ASN A 249 24.88 16.44 1.79
#